data_AF-A0A7Y4WKA3-F1
#
_entry.id   AF-A0A7Y4WKA3-F1
#
_cell.length_a   1.000
_cell.length_b   1.000
_cell.length_c   1.000
_cell.angle_alpha   90.00
_cell.angle_beta   90.00
_cell.angle_gamma   90.00
#
_symmetry.space_group_name_H-M   'P 1'
#
loop_
_entity.id
_entity.type
_entity.pdbx_description
1 polymer ?
#
loop_
_entity_poly.entity_id
_entity_poly.type
_entity_poly.pdbx_seq_one_letter_code
_entity_poly.pdbx_strand_id
1 'polypeptide(L)'
;MRRFALALAAALEFLSSIGAGQQGGTGELLARARAAQGQSAESAQLEGRGKVHASGLDGRQRVVLATDGRFRFEVESGLPESSGFDGERVWTRDHTGLERVVEMEAADRSQLFAWVLAGHWSAASELDVRALATETGAAPRLELTLRGRPMTMTLALDPGTLLPAELVYPEDSGGLTWSFADFAEVGGRRLPRRWSFDQGAGIRDTFEIEAWQPVASDASAFRATLAPAGDVRFDPEIEPELDVERVATGHLLVEPWVEGESVGMFIFDTGAGAMAIDPKVADELGLAELGEVVAVGVGGRTTASFRRGTRFELGPVALVNPVYVEIDLAFLEPLFGRKVAGIVGYDLLARCVAEIETKAPYVALHDPARFELAGGRWQDLVLNDSTPCVVARFEGEREGLFRIDTGANGTLSFHAPAVRELDLLAGRSLTAGQSGGVGGYAGTKVGVLAWFELAGHRFEGRQVEFSLAEHGAFTDRYTLGNIGQDFLAPFRMVLDYPNGRLAFVERAQ
;
A
#
# COMPACT_ATOMS: atom_id res chain seq x y z
N MET A 1 49.11 -4.20 22.37
CA MET A 1 48.66 -4.01 20.97
C MET A 1 48.68 -5.27 20.11
N ARG A 2 49.66 -6.19 20.19
CA ARG A 2 49.67 -7.43 19.35
C ARG A 2 48.62 -8.50 19.68
N ARG A 3 48.10 -8.57 20.92
CA ARG A 3 47.04 -9.55 21.30
C ARG A 3 45.60 -9.11 20.94
N PHE A 4 45.36 -7.81 20.79
CA PHE A 4 44.06 -7.28 20.33
C PHE A 4 43.92 -7.40 18.80
N ALA A 5 45.02 -7.28 18.05
CA ALA A 5 45.03 -7.45 16.60
C ALA A 5 44.76 -8.90 16.16
N LEU A 6 45.24 -9.90 16.91
CA LEU A 6 44.97 -11.33 16.59
C LEU A 6 43.52 -11.73 16.87
N ALA A 7 42.88 -11.18 17.91
CA ALA A 7 41.48 -11.48 18.23
C ALA A 7 40.51 -10.84 17.23
N LEU A 8 40.83 -9.65 16.71
CA LEU A 8 40.04 -8.97 15.68
C LEU A 8 40.18 -9.67 14.31
N ALA A 9 41.39 -10.11 13.95
CA ALA A 9 41.64 -10.89 12.73
C ALA A 9 40.93 -12.26 12.76
N ALA A 10 40.96 -12.97 13.90
CA ALA A 10 40.26 -14.24 14.06
C ALA A 10 38.73 -14.08 14.05
N ALA A 11 38.18 -12.99 14.61
CA ALA A 11 36.75 -12.70 14.55
C ALA A 11 36.28 -12.32 13.12
N LEU A 12 37.09 -11.58 12.37
CA LEU A 12 36.84 -11.29 10.96
C LEU A 12 36.97 -12.54 10.08
N GLU A 13 37.93 -13.42 10.31
CA GLU A 13 38.05 -14.71 9.61
C GLU A 13 36.88 -15.66 9.96
N PHE A 14 36.41 -15.68 11.20
CA PHE A 14 35.25 -16.47 11.61
C PHE A 14 33.96 -15.97 10.95
N LEU A 15 33.71 -14.65 10.96
CA LEU A 15 32.58 -14.02 10.26
C LEU A 15 32.65 -14.22 8.74
N SER A 16 33.86 -14.17 8.16
CA SER A 16 34.09 -14.47 6.73
C SER A 16 33.81 -15.94 6.41
N SER A 17 34.16 -16.87 7.30
CA SER A 17 33.93 -18.31 7.11
C SER A 17 32.45 -18.71 7.25
N ILE A 18 31.71 -18.05 8.15
CA ILE A 18 30.25 -18.23 8.31
C ILE A 18 29.52 -17.65 7.09
N GLY A 19 29.94 -16.47 6.62
CA GLY A 19 29.42 -15.86 5.39
C GLY A 19 29.70 -16.70 4.14
N ALA A 20 30.92 -17.23 3.99
CA ALA A 20 31.28 -18.11 2.87
C ALA A 20 30.57 -19.48 2.92
N GLY A 21 30.39 -20.05 4.12
CA GLY A 21 29.65 -21.31 4.32
C GLY A 21 28.15 -21.17 4.04
N GLN A 22 27.51 -20.08 4.49
CA GLN A 22 26.12 -19.77 4.15
C GLN A 22 25.94 -19.43 2.66
N GLN A 23 26.88 -18.71 2.05
CA GLN A 23 26.84 -18.44 0.60
C GLN A 23 27.02 -19.72 -0.22
N GLY A 24 27.90 -20.64 0.19
CA GLY A 24 28.07 -21.95 -0.45
C GLY A 24 26.80 -22.82 -0.38
N GLY A 25 26.16 -22.88 0.79
CA GLY A 25 24.89 -23.61 0.97
C GLY A 25 23.71 -22.99 0.22
N THR A 26 23.68 -21.65 0.12
CA THR A 26 22.65 -20.94 -0.66
C THR A 26 22.75 -21.27 -2.15
N GLY A 27 23.96 -21.21 -2.72
CA GLY A 27 24.18 -21.49 -4.15
C GLY A 27 23.77 -22.91 -4.54
N GLU A 28 24.10 -23.90 -3.70
CA GLU A 28 23.73 -25.30 -3.95
C GLU A 28 22.22 -25.52 -3.87
N LEU A 29 21.56 -24.99 -2.83
CA LEU A 29 20.10 -25.09 -2.69
C LEU A 29 19.38 -24.42 -3.86
N LEU A 30 19.81 -23.21 -4.24
CA LEU A 30 19.24 -22.46 -5.35
C LEU A 30 19.42 -23.21 -6.69
N ALA A 31 20.59 -23.80 -6.94
CA ALA A 31 20.83 -24.59 -8.14
C ALA A 31 19.92 -25.82 -8.23
N ARG A 32 19.73 -26.53 -7.11
CA ARG A 32 18.82 -27.69 -7.04
C ARG A 32 17.37 -27.28 -7.22
N ALA A 33 16.94 -26.19 -6.59
CA ALA A 33 15.58 -25.67 -6.73
C ALA A 33 15.31 -25.15 -8.14
N ARG A 34 16.29 -24.50 -8.80
CA ARG A 34 16.22 -24.11 -10.21
C ARG A 34 16.06 -25.32 -11.14
N ALA A 35 16.83 -26.38 -10.91
CA ALA A 35 16.69 -27.63 -11.65
C ALA A 35 15.31 -28.28 -11.42
N ALA A 36 14.77 -28.17 -10.20
CA ALA A 36 13.41 -28.59 -9.91
C ALA A 36 12.38 -27.73 -10.65
N GLN A 37 12.44 -26.41 -10.58
CA GLN A 37 11.51 -25.54 -11.29
C GLN A 37 11.51 -25.76 -12.81
N GLY A 38 12.64 -26.18 -13.38
CA GLY A 38 12.82 -26.34 -14.81
C GLY A 38 13.09 -25.00 -15.50
N GLN A 39 13.61 -25.06 -16.73
CA GLN A 39 13.95 -23.89 -17.53
C GLN A 39 13.40 -24.06 -18.94
N SER A 40 12.95 -22.96 -19.52
CA SER A 40 12.63 -22.93 -20.95
C SER A 40 13.86 -22.52 -21.74
N ALA A 41 14.11 -23.18 -22.87
CA ALA A 41 15.21 -22.84 -23.78
C ALA A 41 14.90 -21.62 -24.67
N GLU A 42 13.63 -21.22 -24.76
CA GLU A 42 13.15 -20.09 -25.58
C GLU A 42 12.46 -19.04 -24.69
N SER A 43 12.48 -17.78 -25.12
CA SER A 43 11.67 -16.74 -24.47
C SER A 43 10.20 -17.05 -24.71
N ALA A 44 9.55 -17.65 -23.72
CA ALA A 44 8.17 -18.09 -23.81
C ALA A 44 7.26 -17.19 -22.98
N GLN A 45 6.08 -16.90 -23.51
CA GLN A 45 4.95 -16.42 -22.74
C GLN A 45 4.02 -17.60 -22.44
N LEU A 46 3.51 -17.63 -21.22
CA LEU A 46 2.57 -18.65 -20.76
C LEU A 46 1.30 -17.94 -20.31
N GLU A 47 0.16 -18.46 -20.74
CA GLU A 47 -1.16 -18.01 -20.29
C GLU A 47 -1.81 -19.14 -19.48
N GLY A 48 -2.45 -18.76 -18.38
CA GLY A 48 -3.34 -19.61 -17.60
C GLY A 48 -4.69 -18.93 -17.45
N ARG A 49 -5.77 -19.72 -17.48
CA ARG A 49 -7.12 -19.27 -17.14
C ARG A 49 -7.74 -20.24 -16.15
N GLY A 50 -8.61 -19.72 -15.30
CA GLY A 50 -9.39 -20.57 -14.41
C GLY A 50 -10.28 -19.80 -13.46
N LYS A 51 -10.46 -20.37 -12.27
CA LYS A 51 -11.38 -19.88 -11.25
C LYS A 51 -10.63 -19.15 -10.17
N VAL A 52 -11.30 -18.21 -9.53
CA VAL A 52 -10.81 -17.50 -8.36
C VAL A 52 -11.98 -17.32 -7.40
N HIS A 53 -11.69 -17.44 -6.11
CA HIS A 53 -12.51 -16.93 -5.03
C HIS A 53 -11.66 -15.92 -4.28
N ALA A 54 -11.93 -14.63 -4.47
CA ALA A 54 -11.14 -13.55 -3.88
C ALA A 54 -12.05 -12.46 -3.33
N SER A 55 -11.68 -11.89 -2.18
CA SER A 55 -12.51 -10.87 -1.51
C SER A 55 -13.94 -11.35 -1.27
N GLY A 56 -14.12 -12.62 -0.89
CA GLY A 56 -15.45 -13.24 -0.69
C GLY A 56 -16.29 -13.46 -1.97
N LEU A 57 -15.72 -13.21 -3.16
CA LEU A 57 -16.44 -13.30 -4.43
C LEU A 57 -15.85 -14.37 -5.35
N ASP A 58 -16.74 -15.16 -5.95
CA ASP A 58 -16.37 -16.05 -7.04
C ASP A 58 -16.18 -15.26 -8.35
N GLY A 59 -15.16 -15.65 -9.12
CA GLY A 59 -14.82 -15.00 -10.37
C GLY A 59 -14.01 -15.89 -11.31
N ARG A 60 -13.52 -15.27 -12.38
CA ARG A 60 -12.55 -15.88 -13.30
C ARG A 60 -11.25 -15.14 -13.23
N GLN A 61 -10.15 -15.85 -13.48
CA GLN A 61 -8.85 -15.23 -13.60
C GLN A 61 -8.17 -15.55 -14.91
N ARG A 62 -7.33 -14.63 -15.33
CA ARG A 62 -6.35 -14.80 -16.40
C ARG A 62 -4.98 -14.37 -15.89
N VAL A 63 -3.99 -15.22 -16.16
CA VAL A 63 -2.60 -14.99 -15.75
C VAL A 63 -1.71 -15.11 -16.97
N VAL A 64 -0.88 -14.12 -17.22
CA VAL A 64 0.12 -14.14 -18.29
C VAL A 64 1.50 -13.94 -17.67
N LEU A 65 2.43 -14.85 -17.95
CA LEU A 65 3.79 -14.85 -17.40
C LEU A 65 4.81 -14.93 -18.53
N ALA A 66 5.84 -14.09 -18.49
CA ALA A 66 7.00 -14.19 -19.37
C ALA A 66 8.21 -14.80 -18.63
N THR A 67 9.13 -15.40 -19.38
CA THR A 67 10.40 -15.92 -18.84
C THR A 67 11.31 -14.84 -18.27
N ASP A 68 11.18 -13.59 -18.73
CA ASP A 68 11.98 -12.43 -18.29
C ASP A 68 11.39 -11.71 -17.06
N GLY A 69 10.38 -12.29 -16.42
CA GLY A 69 9.81 -11.78 -15.17
C GLY A 69 8.63 -10.83 -15.37
N ARG A 70 8.28 -10.46 -16.60
CA ARG A 70 7.03 -9.72 -16.88
C ARG A 70 5.81 -10.57 -16.56
N PHE A 71 4.77 -9.94 -16.03
CA PHE A 71 3.54 -10.62 -15.66
C PHE A 71 2.31 -9.74 -15.82
N ARG A 72 1.15 -10.38 -15.91
CA ARG A 72 -0.16 -9.76 -15.80
C ARG A 72 -1.13 -10.73 -15.13
N PHE A 73 -1.83 -10.24 -14.12
CA PHE A 73 -2.93 -10.91 -13.43
C PHE A 73 -4.21 -10.13 -13.68
N GLU A 74 -5.28 -10.82 -14.02
CA GLU A 74 -6.61 -10.24 -14.23
C GLU A 74 -7.63 -11.10 -13.48
N VAL A 75 -8.44 -10.46 -12.64
CA VAL A 75 -9.57 -11.05 -11.94
C VAL A 75 -10.85 -10.38 -12.42
N GLU A 76 -11.75 -11.18 -12.96
CA GLU A 76 -13.11 -10.79 -13.34
C GLU A 76 -14.07 -11.29 -12.26
N SER A 77 -14.61 -10.37 -11.46
CA SER A 77 -15.60 -10.65 -10.41
C SER A 77 -16.51 -9.42 -10.22
N GLY A 78 -17.33 -9.40 -9.16
CA GLY A 78 -18.04 -8.19 -8.75
C GLY A 78 -17.13 -7.05 -8.29
N LEU A 79 -15.86 -7.34 -7.97
CA LEU A 79 -14.77 -6.41 -7.66
C LEU A 79 -13.60 -6.73 -8.61
N PRO A 80 -13.66 -6.27 -9.87
CA PRO A 80 -12.65 -6.62 -10.86
C PRO A 80 -11.33 -5.92 -10.54
N GLU A 81 -10.23 -6.66 -10.58
CA GLU A 81 -8.89 -6.14 -10.29
C GLU A 81 -7.89 -6.71 -11.29
N SER A 82 -6.83 -5.96 -11.58
CA SER A 82 -5.71 -6.48 -12.38
C SER A 82 -4.41 -5.86 -11.95
N SER A 83 -3.29 -6.55 -12.16
CA SER A 83 -1.96 -5.99 -11.93
C SER A 83 -0.96 -6.55 -12.91
N GLY A 84 0.17 -5.88 -13.09
CA GLY A 84 1.20 -6.36 -13.98
C GLY A 84 2.54 -5.68 -13.80
N PHE A 85 3.55 -6.23 -14.47
CA PHE A 85 4.88 -5.67 -14.60
C PHE A 85 5.28 -5.74 -16.07
N ASP A 86 5.55 -4.58 -16.66
CA ASP A 86 5.84 -4.45 -18.09
C ASP A 86 7.33 -4.62 -18.44
N GLY A 87 8.17 -4.81 -17.42
CA GLY A 87 9.64 -4.89 -17.53
C GLY A 87 10.35 -3.67 -16.95
N GLU A 88 9.61 -2.57 -16.72
CA GLU A 88 10.12 -1.35 -16.11
C GLU A 88 9.32 -0.98 -14.85
N ARG A 89 7.98 -1.08 -14.91
CA ARG A 89 7.08 -0.59 -13.85
C ARG A 89 6.04 -1.62 -13.49
N VAL A 90 5.74 -1.68 -12.19
CA VAL A 90 4.57 -2.41 -11.68
C VAL A 90 3.36 -1.49 -11.75
N TRP A 91 2.23 -2.02 -12.15
CA TRP A 91 0.97 -1.30 -12.23
C TRP A 91 -0.17 -2.13 -11.64
N THR A 92 -1.24 -1.44 -11.24
CA THR A 92 -2.47 -2.05 -10.77
C THR A 92 -3.68 -1.35 -11.38
N ARG A 93 -4.78 -2.08 -11.48
CA ARG A 93 -6.14 -1.62 -11.68
C ARG A 93 -6.95 -2.06 -10.47
N ASP A 94 -7.36 -1.10 -9.66
CA ASP A 94 -8.18 -1.39 -8.48
C ASP A 94 -9.66 -1.67 -8.85
N HIS A 95 -10.47 -2.04 -7.86
CA HIS A 95 -11.89 -2.34 -8.02
C HIS A 95 -12.76 -1.13 -8.42
N THR A 96 -12.22 0.09 -8.37
CA THR A 96 -12.84 1.29 -8.94
C THR A 96 -12.59 1.39 -10.45
N GLY A 97 -11.71 0.55 -10.98
CA GLY A 97 -11.34 0.48 -12.39
C GLY A 97 -10.20 1.41 -12.78
N LEU A 98 -9.61 2.15 -11.83
CA LEU A 98 -8.51 3.08 -12.08
C LEU A 98 -7.19 2.34 -12.21
N GLU A 99 -6.48 2.57 -13.31
CA GLU A 99 -5.13 2.06 -13.53
C GLU A 99 -4.07 3.06 -13.09
N ARG A 100 -3.06 2.58 -12.35
CA ARG A 100 -1.91 3.40 -11.93
C ARG A 100 -0.63 2.60 -11.86
N VAL A 101 0.49 3.32 -11.95
CA VAL A 101 1.80 2.80 -11.54
C VAL A 101 1.80 2.65 -10.01
N VAL A 102 2.37 1.55 -9.55
CA VAL A 102 2.54 1.24 -8.13
C VAL A 102 4.03 1.29 -7.82
N GLU A 103 4.37 1.84 -6.67
CA GLU A 103 5.73 1.95 -6.18
C GLU A 103 5.88 1.30 -4.79
N MET A 104 7.10 1.29 -4.27
CA MET A 104 7.41 0.86 -2.91
C MET A 104 6.93 -0.56 -2.59
N GLU A 105 6.35 -0.76 -1.41
CA GLU A 105 6.00 -2.05 -0.85
C GLU A 105 5.05 -2.86 -1.74
N ALA A 106 3.99 -2.23 -2.23
CA ALA A 106 3.01 -2.92 -3.06
C ALA A 106 3.59 -3.37 -4.41
N ALA A 107 4.50 -2.58 -4.99
CA ALA A 107 5.21 -2.96 -6.22
C ALA A 107 6.15 -4.15 -5.95
N ASP A 108 6.99 -4.02 -4.92
CA ASP A 108 7.98 -5.03 -4.56
C ASP A 108 7.30 -6.36 -4.20
N ARG A 109 6.19 -6.32 -3.43
CA ARG A 109 5.39 -7.48 -3.03
C ARG A 109 4.74 -8.17 -4.22
N SER A 110 4.10 -7.42 -5.11
CA SER A 110 3.45 -7.96 -6.31
C SER A 110 4.48 -8.61 -7.25
N GLN A 111 5.63 -7.96 -7.43
CA GLN A 111 6.70 -8.48 -8.27
C GLN A 111 7.33 -9.75 -7.71
N LEU A 112 7.66 -9.80 -6.42
CA LEU A 112 8.23 -11.01 -5.82
C LEU A 112 7.23 -12.18 -5.81
N PHE A 113 5.96 -11.94 -5.51
CA PHE A 113 4.92 -12.96 -5.63
C PHE A 113 4.88 -13.53 -7.06
N ALA A 114 4.80 -12.66 -8.07
CA ALA A 114 4.75 -13.08 -9.47
C ALA A 114 6.00 -13.85 -9.90
N TRP A 115 7.18 -13.39 -9.47
CA TRP A 115 8.45 -14.04 -9.78
C TRP A 115 8.58 -15.40 -9.12
N VAL A 116 8.02 -15.58 -7.91
CA VAL A 116 7.92 -16.88 -7.25
C VAL A 116 6.96 -17.80 -8.02
N LEU A 117 5.75 -17.32 -8.33
CA LEU A 117 4.73 -18.05 -9.09
C LEU A 117 5.27 -18.51 -10.46
N ALA A 118 5.98 -17.63 -11.16
CA ALA A 118 6.60 -17.93 -12.44
C ALA A 118 7.85 -18.81 -12.32
N GLY A 119 8.51 -18.88 -11.16
CA GLY A 119 9.81 -19.54 -11.03
C GLY A 119 11.01 -18.67 -11.46
N HIS A 120 10.78 -17.40 -11.81
CA HIS A 120 11.81 -16.44 -12.20
C HIS A 120 12.77 -16.13 -11.04
N TRP A 121 12.28 -16.19 -9.79
CA TRP A 121 13.07 -16.04 -8.55
C TRP A 121 14.34 -16.89 -8.52
N SER A 122 14.32 -18.05 -9.18
CA SER A 122 15.43 -19.01 -9.13
C SER A 122 16.65 -18.57 -9.96
N ALA A 123 16.48 -17.61 -10.88
CA ALA A 123 17.50 -17.18 -11.84
C ALA A 123 17.62 -15.65 -12.01
N ALA A 124 16.75 -14.87 -11.38
CA ALA A 124 16.77 -13.41 -11.42
C ALA A 124 18.11 -12.86 -10.88
N SER A 125 18.73 -11.95 -11.63
CA SER A 125 19.99 -11.30 -11.24
C SER A 125 19.77 -10.09 -10.33
N GLU A 126 18.54 -9.60 -10.34
CA GLU A 126 17.94 -8.49 -9.62
C GLU A 126 17.53 -8.89 -8.19
N LEU A 127 17.55 -10.20 -7.91
CA LEU A 127 17.16 -10.76 -6.62
C LEU A 127 18.39 -11.19 -5.83
N ASP A 128 18.52 -10.67 -4.62
CA ASP A 128 19.44 -11.21 -3.64
C ASP A 128 18.72 -12.33 -2.88
N VAL A 129 19.29 -13.54 -2.93
CA VAL A 129 18.73 -14.76 -2.35
C VAL A 129 19.66 -15.27 -1.26
N ARG A 130 19.12 -15.55 -0.07
CA ARG A 130 19.90 -16.07 1.06
C ARG A 130 19.21 -17.26 1.69
N ALA A 131 19.91 -18.39 1.81
CA ALA A 131 19.36 -19.53 2.55
C ALA A 131 19.30 -19.21 4.05
N LEU A 132 18.14 -19.49 4.64
CA LEU A 132 17.93 -19.38 6.07
C LEU A 132 18.30 -20.69 6.76
N ALA A 133 18.87 -20.60 7.95
CA ALA A 133 19.13 -21.77 8.77
C ALA A 133 17.79 -22.37 9.22
N THR A 134 17.61 -23.67 9.00
CA THR A 134 16.43 -24.42 9.41
C THR A 134 16.87 -25.61 10.25
N GLU A 135 15.99 -26.08 11.15
CA GLU A 135 16.24 -27.31 11.88
C GLU A 135 16.39 -28.51 10.92
N THR A 136 17.15 -29.52 11.33
CA THR A 136 17.36 -30.72 10.52
C THR A 136 16.03 -31.42 10.24
N GLY A 137 15.66 -31.53 8.96
CA GLY A 137 14.40 -32.14 8.51
C GLY A 137 13.25 -31.15 8.31
N ALA A 138 13.43 -29.87 8.65
CA ALA A 138 12.47 -28.81 8.30
C ALA A 138 12.56 -28.44 6.81
N ALA A 139 11.50 -27.82 6.29
CA ALA A 139 11.45 -27.32 4.93
C ALA A 139 12.57 -26.29 4.66
N PRO A 140 13.33 -26.41 3.56
CA PRO A 140 14.34 -25.41 3.20
C PRO A 140 13.68 -24.03 3.01
N ARG A 141 14.32 -22.99 3.55
CA ARG A 141 13.83 -21.61 3.46
C ARG A 141 14.86 -20.68 2.82
N LEU A 142 14.38 -19.78 1.97
CA LEU A 142 15.15 -18.74 1.30
C LEU A 142 14.55 -17.38 1.66
N GLU A 143 15.38 -16.44 2.07
CA GLU A 143 15.03 -15.02 2.11
C GLU A 143 15.30 -14.42 0.73
N LEU A 144 14.30 -13.69 0.23
CA LEU A 144 14.29 -13.05 -1.08
C LEU A 144 14.20 -11.53 -0.89
N THR A 145 15.14 -10.80 -1.49
CA THR A 145 15.19 -9.33 -1.42
C THR A 145 15.45 -8.77 -2.81
N LEU A 146 14.57 -7.89 -3.31
CA LEU A 146 14.86 -7.14 -4.53
C LEU A 146 16.05 -6.20 -4.26
N ARG A 147 17.09 -6.27 -5.09
CA ARG A 147 18.32 -5.51 -4.84
C ARG A 147 18.04 -4.01 -4.74
N GLY A 148 18.53 -3.39 -3.67
CA GLY A 148 18.33 -1.96 -3.41
C GLY A 148 16.96 -1.60 -2.82
N ARG A 149 16.12 -2.58 -2.49
CA ARG A 149 14.84 -2.40 -1.82
C ARG A 149 14.89 -2.94 -0.38
N PRO A 150 14.13 -2.35 0.56
CA PRO A 150 14.17 -2.77 1.97
C PRO A 150 13.30 -4.00 2.27
N MET A 151 12.30 -4.31 1.44
CA MET A 151 11.35 -5.40 1.67
C MET A 151 11.97 -6.77 1.40
N THR A 152 11.70 -7.70 2.31
CA THR A 152 12.14 -9.11 2.23
C THR A 152 10.95 -10.05 2.32
N MET A 153 10.95 -11.15 1.58
CA MET A 153 9.98 -12.24 1.73
C MET A 153 10.70 -13.57 2.00
N THR A 154 10.06 -14.47 2.74
CA THR A 154 10.60 -15.81 3.01
C THR A 154 9.88 -16.85 2.14
N LEU A 155 10.61 -17.51 1.26
CA LEU A 155 10.15 -18.62 0.44
C LEU A 155 10.53 -19.96 1.11
N ALA A 156 9.55 -20.75 1.49
CA ALA A 156 9.72 -22.15 1.85
C ALA A 156 9.53 -23.04 0.63
N LEU A 157 10.43 -24.03 0.48
CA LEU A 157 10.38 -25.03 -0.58
C LEU A 157 9.87 -26.36 -0.02
N ASP A 158 9.13 -27.11 -0.84
CA ASP A 158 8.74 -28.47 -0.50
C ASP A 158 10.00 -29.37 -0.40
N PRO A 159 10.22 -30.11 0.70
CA PRO A 159 11.45 -30.89 0.89
C PRO A 159 11.69 -31.98 -0.16
N GLY A 160 10.62 -32.55 -0.71
CA GLY A 160 10.70 -33.66 -1.66
C GLY A 160 10.91 -33.21 -3.10
N THR A 161 10.25 -32.13 -3.50
CA THR A 161 10.24 -31.64 -4.88
C THR A 161 11.12 -30.42 -5.10
N LEU A 162 11.46 -29.68 -4.04
CA LEU A 162 12.13 -28.37 -4.06
C LEU A 162 11.39 -27.28 -4.84
N LEU A 163 10.09 -27.46 -5.09
CA LEU A 163 9.22 -26.43 -5.67
C LEU A 163 8.74 -25.48 -4.57
N PRO A 164 8.35 -24.23 -4.91
CA PRO A 164 7.71 -23.30 -3.99
C PRO A 164 6.54 -23.96 -3.26
N ALA A 165 6.54 -23.93 -1.92
CA ALA A 165 5.44 -24.41 -1.10
C ALA A 165 4.70 -23.25 -0.44
N GLU A 166 5.45 -22.31 0.13
CA GLU A 166 4.91 -21.16 0.85
C GLU A 166 5.79 -19.92 0.62
N LEU A 167 5.18 -18.77 0.39
CA LEU A 167 5.85 -17.47 0.39
C LEU A 167 5.22 -16.62 1.48
N VAL A 168 6.04 -16.08 2.37
CA VAL A 168 5.59 -15.27 3.50
C VAL A 168 6.18 -13.88 3.37
N TYR A 169 5.33 -12.87 3.35
CA TYR A 169 5.75 -11.50 3.62
C TYR A 169 5.51 -11.20 5.09
N PRO A 170 6.59 -11.03 5.89
CA PRO A 170 6.45 -10.75 7.32
C PRO A 170 5.98 -9.31 7.50
N GLU A 171 4.69 -9.17 7.78
CA GLU A 171 4.16 -7.92 8.31
C GLU A 171 4.01 -8.05 9.81
N ASP A 172 4.24 -6.93 10.51
CA ASP A 172 4.21 -6.97 11.95
C ASP A 172 2.79 -7.32 12.45
N SER A 173 1.72 -6.94 11.72
CA SER A 173 0.28 -7.25 11.95
C SER A 173 -0.19 -8.67 11.60
N GLY A 174 0.74 -9.63 11.49
CA GLY A 174 0.47 -11.00 11.02
C GLY A 174 0.80 -11.12 9.53
N GLY A 175 1.81 -11.91 9.20
CA GLY A 175 2.35 -11.98 7.85
C GLY A 175 1.33 -12.42 6.79
N LEU A 176 1.50 -11.86 5.60
CA LEU A 176 0.78 -12.25 4.39
C LEU A 176 1.39 -13.55 3.85
N THR A 177 0.56 -14.56 3.59
CA THR A 177 1.05 -15.90 3.22
C THR A 177 0.42 -16.40 1.92
N TRP A 178 1.26 -16.72 0.95
CA TRP A 178 0.86 -17.47 -0.24
C TRP A 178 1.26 -18.94 -0.10
N SER A 179 0.35 -19.85 -0.40
CA SER A 179 0.64 -21.28 -0.47
C SER A 179 0.46 -21.78 -1.89
N PHE A 180 1.39 -22.57 -2.41
CA PHE A 180 1.38 -23.05 -3.79
C PHE A 180 1.20 -24.57 -3.85
N ALA A 181 0.41 -25.04 -4.81
CA ALA A 181 0.11 -26.45 -4.95
C ALA A 181 -0.19 -26.84 -6.41
N ASP A 182 -0.29 -28.15 -6.62
CA ASP A 182 -0.76 -28.74 -7.87
C ASP A 182 0.04 -28.29 -9.11
N PHE A 183 1.35 -28.52 -9.08
CA PHE A 183 2.25 -28.09 -10.15
C PHE A 183 2.04 -28.90 -11.44
N ALA A 184 1.99 -28.20 -12.57
CA ALA A 184 1.94 -28.77 -13.91
C ALA A 184 3.21 -28.44 -14.70
N GLU A 185 3.64 -29.37 -15.55
CA GLU A 185 4.76 -29.17 -16.46
C GLU A 185 4.27 -28.56 -17.78
N VAL A 186 4.87 -27.44 -18.18
CA VAL A 186 4.57 -26.70 -19.41
C VAL A 186 5.83 -26.00 -19.92
N GLY A 187 6.17 -26.18 -21.20
CA GLY A 187 7.31 -25.49 -21.81
C GLY A 187 8.66 -25.70 -21.11
N GLY A 188 8.87 -26.88 -20.50
CA GLY A 188 10.08 -27.23 -19.73
C GLY A 188 10.12 -26.65 -18.32
N ARG A 189 9.03 -26.07 -17.83
CA ARG A 189 8.90 -25.46 -16.50
C ARG A 189 7.78 -26.12 -15.71
N ARG A 190 7.90 -26.15 -14.38
CA ARG A 190 6.84 -26.55 -13.46
C ARG A 190 6.21 -25.32 -12.83
N LEU A 191 4.92 -25.10 -13.09
CA LEU A 191 4.16 -23.95 -12.57
C LEU A 191 2.99 -24.44 -11.70
N PRO A 192 2.69 -23.76 -10.59
CA PRO A 192 1.55 -24.12 -9.77
C PRO A 192 0.25 -23.92 -10.55
N ARG A 193 -0.71 -24.84 -10.39
CA ARG A 193 -2.09 -24.64 -10.86
C ARG A 193 -3.01 -24.14 -9.77
N ARG A 194 -2.59 -24.23 -8.50
CA ARG A 194 -3.36 -23.72 -7.38
C ARG A 194 -2.48 -22.90 -6.46
N TRP A 195 -3.02 -21.79 -5.98
CA TRP A 195 -2.46 -21.08 -4.86
C TRP A 195 -3.57 -20.47 -4.01
N SER A 196 -3.26 -20.23 -2.73
CA SER A 196 -4.11 -19.47 -1.83
C SER A 196 -3.33 -18.29 -1.26
N PHE A 197 -4.04 -17.22 -0.93
CA PHE A 197 -3.49 -16.04 -0.31
C PHE A 197 -4.20 -15.77 1.01
N ASP A 198 -3.51 -16.01 2.12
CA ASP A 198 -3.98 -15.68 3.46
C ASP A 198 -3.58 -14.24 3.78
N GLN A 199 -4.59 -13.38 3.90
CA GLN A 199 -4.42 -11.94 4.13
C GLN A 199 -4.36 -11.60 5.62
N GLY A 200 -4.47 -12.60 6.50
CA GLY A 200 -4.78 -12.41 7.92
C GLY A 200 -6.26 -12.12 8.15
N ALA A 201 -6.63 -11.92 9.42
CA ALA A 201 -8.00 -11.64 9.87
C ALA A 201 -9.08 -12.65 9.39
N GLY A 202 -8.67 -13.88 9.01
CA GLY A 202 -9.57 -14.92 8.53
C GLY A 202 -9.94 -14.82 7.05
N ILE A 203 -9.41 -13.84 6.31
CA ILE A 203 -9.64 -13.69 4.87
C ILE A 203 -8.61 -14.51 4.09
N ARG A 204 -9.11 -15.39 3.23
CA ARG A 204 -8.29 -16.22 2.36
C ARG A 204 -8.85 -16.28 0.94
N ASP A 205 -8.04 -15.87 -0.01
CA ASP A 205 -8.35 -16.02 -1.42
C ASP A 205 -7.81 -17.34 -1.96
N THR A 206 -8.47 -17.89 -2.97
CA THR A 206 -8.04 -19.12 -3.64
C THR A 206 -8.09 -18.94 -5.15
N PHE A 207 -7.07 -19.48 -5.81
CA PHE A 207 -6.84 -19.30 -7.23
C PHE A 207 -6.54 -20.66 -7.86
N GLU A 208 -7.23 -20.98 -8.94
CA GLU A 208 -7.03 -22.19 -9.73
C GLU A 208 -6.84 -21.87 -11.21
N ILE A 209 -5.86 -22.50 -11.84
CA ILE A 209 -5.60 -22.51 -13.28
C ILE A 209 -5.96 -23.89 -13.83
N GLU A 210 -6.87 -23.91 -14.80
CA GLU A 210 -7.35 -25.14 -15.44
C GLU A 210 -6.21 -25.81 -16.22
N ALA A 211 -5.50 -25.01 -17.03
CA ALA A 211 -4.32 -25.42 -17.77
C ALA A 211 -3.43 -24.20 -18.07
N TRP A 212 -2.11 -24.43 -18.05
CA TRP A 212 -1.13 -23.50 -18.59
C TRP A 212 -0.88 -23.82 -20.07
N GLN A 213 -0.78 -22.80 -20.91
CA GLN A 213 -0.50 -22.96 -22.33
C GLN A 213 0.53 -21.94 -22.83
N PRO A 214 1.46 -22.33 -23.72
CA PRO A 214 2.29 -21.38 -24.44
C PRO A 214 1.47 -20.46 -25.32
N VAL A 215 1.81 -19.18 -25.31
CA VAL A 215 1.22 -18.15 -26.19
C VAL A 215 2.32 -17.41 -26.94
N ALA A 216 1.95 -16.78 -28.06
CA ALA A 216 2.88 -15.97 -28.83
C ALA A 216 3.40 -14.81 -27.97
N SER A 217 4.70 -14.52 -28.08
CA SER A 217 5.31 -13.43 -27.33
C SER A 217 4.78 -12.07 -27.80
N ASP A 218 4.06 -11.38 -26.92
CA ASP A 218 3.59 -10.02 -27.09
C ASP A 218 3.99 -9.16 -25.88
N ALA A 219 4.92 -8.23 -26.07
CA ALA A 219 5.36 -7.33 -25.00
C ALA A 219 4.26 -6.34 -24.58
N SER A 220 3.32 -6.02 -25.48
CA SER A 220 2.25 -5.07 -25.21
C SER A 220 1.19 -5.63 -24.24
N ALA A 221 1.08 -6.96 -24.16
CA ALA A 221 0.16 -7.64 -23.24
C ALA A 221 0.40 -7.28 -21.76
N PHE A 222 1.61 -6.88 -21.38
CA PHE A 222 1.99 -6.54 -20.00
C PHE A 222 1.84 -5.07 -19.65
N ARG A 223 1.52 -4.20 -20.61
CA ARG A 223 1.42 -2.76 -20.36
C ARG A 223 0.05 -2.40 -19.78
N ALA A 224 0.06 -1.49 -18.80
CA ALA A 224 -1.14 -0.75 -18.42
C ALA A 224 -1.58 0.17 -19.57
N THR A 225 -2.87 0.48 -19.63
CA THR A 225 -3.40 1.54 -20.50
C THR A 225 -3.26 2.91 -19.86
N LEU A 226 -3.32 2.98 -18.51
CA LEU A 226 -3.29 4.22 -17.73
C LEU A 226 -4.32 5.25 -18.23
N ALA A 227 -5.47 4.76 -18.69
CA ALA A 227 -6.55 5.61 -19.18
C ALA A 227 -7.17 6.41 -18.02
N PRO A 228 -7.61 7.66 -18.27
CA PRO A 228 -8.35 8.42 -17.26
C PRO A 228 -9.61 7.69 -16.79
N ALA A 229 -10.00 7.96 -15.55
CA ALA A 229 -11.20 7.40 -14.96
C ALA A 229 -12.46 7.79 -15.76
N GLY A 230 -13.23 6.80 -16.22
CA GLY A 230 -14.44 7.00 -17.02
C GLY A 230 -15.73 7.15 -16.21
N ASP A 231 -15.62 7.11 -14.88
CA ASP A 231 -16.71 7.05 -13.91
C ASP A 231 -16.90 8.37 -13.14
N VAL A 232 -16.14 9.42 -13.48
CA VAL A 232 -16.28 10.77 -12.92
C VAL A 232 -16.83 11.77 -13.92
N ARG A 233 -17.64 12.71 -13.43
CA ARG A 233 -18.09 13.88 -14.17
C ARG A 233 -17.89 15.15 -13.33
N PHE A 234 -17.59 16.24 -14.03
CA PHE A 234 -17.46 17.57 -13.44
C PHE A 234 -18.54 18.48 -14.03
N ASP A 235 -19.33 19.12 -13.19
CA ASP A 235 -20.29 20.15 -13.59
C ASP A 235 -19.62 21.53 -13.59
N PRO A 236 -19.41 22.16 -14.76
CA PRO A 236 -18.75 23.47 -14.84
C PRO A 236 -19.63 24.63 -14.36
N GLU A 237 -20.92 24.41 -14.09
CA GLU A 237 -21.83 25.43 -13.56
C GLU A 237 -21.81 25.48 -12.03
N ILE A 238 -21.20 24.50 -11.36
CA ILE A 238 -21.05 24.43 -9.91
C ILE A 238 -19.65 24.92 -9.53
N GLU A 239 -19.59 25.83 -8.56
CA GLU A 239 -18.31 26.35 -8.05
C GLU A 239 -17.48 25.23 -7.40
N PRO A 240 -16.14 25.23 -7.56
CA PRO A 240 -15.26 24.21 -6.99
C PRO A 240 -15.24 24.15 -5.46
N GLU A 241 -15.42 25.31 -4.80
CA GLU A 241 -15.34 25.43 -3.34
C GLU A 241 -16.53 24.74 -2.67
N LEU A 242 -16.22 23.85 -1.73
CA LEU A 242 -17.20 23.09 -0.96
C LEU A 242 -17.64 23.88 0.28
N ASP A 243 -18.84 23.57 0.78
CA ASP A 243 -19.20 23.92 2.16
C ASP A 243 -18.48 22.96 3.12
N VAL A 244 -17.66 23.51 4.01
CA VAL A 244 -16.77 22.73 4.88
C VAL A 244 -17.02 23.13 6.33
N GLU A 245 -17.23 22.13 7.20
CA GLU A 245 -17.21 22.31 8.64
C GLU A 245 -15.89 21.79 9.22
N ARG A 246 -15.13 22.66 9.90
CA ARG A 246 -13.94 22.23 10.66
C ARG A 246 -14.31 21.98 12.13
N VAL A 247 -14.23 20.74 12.58
CA VAL A 247 -14.55 20.38 13.97
C VAL A 247 -13.39 20.68 14.93
N ALA A 248 -13.64 20.61 16.24
CA ALA A 248 -12.65 20.94 17.28
C ALA A 248 -11.40 20.04 17.24
N THR A 249 -11.54 18.79 16.79
CA THR A 249 -10.43 17.85 16.54
C THR A 249 -9.62 18.20 15.30
N GLY A 250 -10.08 19.19 14.53
CA GLY A 250 -9.43 19.77 13.35
C GLY A 250 -9.84 19.16 12.01
N HIS A 251 -10.50 17.99 12.03
CA HIS A 251 -11.00 17.33 10.82
C HIS A 251 -11.91 18.25 10.00
N LEU A 252 -11.80 18.12 8.67
CA LEU A 252 -12.64 18.80 7.71
C LEU A 252 -13.81 17.88 7.36
N LEU A 253 -15.02 18.36 7.57
CA LEU A 253 -16.24 17.65 7.27
C LEU A 253 -16.92 18.29 6.06
N VAL A 254 -17.40 17.45 5.15
CA VAL A 254 -18.15 17.84 3.94
C VAL A 254 -19.45 17.07 3.86
N GLU A 255 -20.47 17.61 3.21
CA GLU A 255 -21.78 16.97 3.10
C GLU A 255 -22.06 16.56 1.65
N PRO A 256 -21.82 15.30 1.27
CA PRO A 256 -22.13 14.81 -0.07
C PRO A 256 -23.58 14.37 -0.21
N TRP A 257 -24.01 14.21 -1.46
CA TRP A 257 -25.26 13.53 -1.83
C TRP A 257 -24.95 12.10 -2.24
N VAL A 258 -25.57 11.13 -1.57
CA VAL A 258 -25.40 9.69 -1.82
C VAL A 258 -26.74 9.13 -2.24
N GLU A 259 -26.79 8.46 -3.40
CA GLU A 259 -28.06 8.00 -4.02
C GLU A 259 -29.12 9.12 -4.18
N GLY A 260 -28.69 10.38 -4.27
CA GLY A 260 -29.57 11.53 -4.40
C GLY A 260 -30.14 12.08 -3.09
N GLU A 261 -29.61 11.67 -1.94
CA GLU A 261 -29.99 12.15 -0.61
C GLU A 261 -28.78 12.69 0.17
N SER A 262 -28.99 13.71 1.02
CA SER A 262 -27.98 14.02 2.05
C SER A 262 -28.14 13.04 3.21
N VAL A 263 -27.03 12.41 3.60
CA VAL A 263 -27.01 11.34 4.62
C VAL A 263 -26.19 11.69 5.87
N GLY A 264 -25.64 12.90 5.93
CA GLY A 264 -24.79 13.39 7.00
C GLY A 264 -23.37 13.72 6.54
N MET A 265 -22.50 14.02 7.50
CA MET A 265 -21.16 14.53 7.21
C MET A 265 -20.20 13.40 6.86
N PHE A 266 -19.32 13.66 5.89
CA PHE A 266 -18.18 12.81 5.56
C PHE A 266 -16.89 13.50 5.99
N ILE A 267 -15.93 12.73 6.48
CA ILE A 267 -14.58 13.24 6.75
C ILE A 267 -13.83 13.35 5.43
N PHE A 268 -13.25 14.51 5.14
CA PHE A 268 -12.36 14.68 3.99
C PHE A 268 -10.93 14.28 4.37
N ASP A 269 -10.51 13.07 3.99
CA ASP A 269 -9.34 12.40 4.53
C ASP A 269 -8.37 11.92 3.44
N THR A 270 -7.24 12.60 3.29
CA THR A 270 -6.17 12.20 2.36
C THR A 270 -5.43 10.93 2.81
N GLY A 271 -5.54 10.56 4.09
CA GLY A 271 -4.98 9.32 4.65
C GLY A 271 -5.86 8.10 4.40
N ALA A 272 -7.10 8.27 3.94
CA ALA A 272 -8.02 7.18 3.66
C ALA A 272 -7.78 6.56 2.28
N GLY A 273 -7.38 5.29 2.24
CA GLY A 273 -7.05 4.55 1.02
C GLY A 273 -8.25 4.12 0.16
N ALA A 274 -9.48 4.39 0.62
CA ALA A 274 -10.74 4.16 -0.08
C ALA A 274 -11.79 5.12 0.49
N MET A 275 -12.92 5.28 -0.20
CA MET A 275 -14.13 5.86 0.38
C MET A 275 -14.75 4.87 1.38
N ALA A 276 -15.26 5.39 2.49
CA ALA A 276 -15.92 4.59 3.51
C ALA A 276 -17.33 5.09 3.80
N ILE A 277 -18.20 4.18 4.25
CA ILE A 277 -19.57 4.49 4.65
C ILE A 277 -19.92 3.76 5.96
N ASP A 278 -20.69 4.42 6.82
CA ASP A 278 -21.19 3.79 8.03
C ASP A 278 -22.21 2.68 7.69
N PRO A 279 -22.12 1.50 8.34
CA PRO A 279 -23.03 0.38 8.08
C PRO A 279 -24.51 0.76 8.13
N LYS A 280 -24.92 1.59 9.09
CA LYS A 280 -26.34 1.98 9.24
C LYS A 280 -26.80 2.85 8.08
N VAL A 281 -25.92 3.73 7.61
CA VAL A 281 -26.23 4.59 6.46
C VAL A 281 -26.32 3.76 5.18
N ALA A 282 -25.40 2.80 4.99
CA ALA A 282 -25.46 1.89 3.85
C ALA A 282 -26.75 1.05 3.84
N ASP A 283 -27.17 0.55 5.00
CA ASP A 283 -28.42 -0.21 5.14
C ASP A 283 -29.67 0.66 4.95
N GLU A 284 -29.67 1.90 5.47
CA GLU A 284 -30.75 2.89 5.27
C GLU A 284 -30.96 3.21 3.78
N LEU A 285 -29.86 3.35 3.04
CA LEU A 285 -29.86 3.58 1.59
C LEU A 285 -30.11 2.30 0.76
N GLY A 286 -30.12 1.13 1.39
CA GLY A 286 -30.27 -0.16 0.70
C GLY A 286 -29.10 -0.52 -0.22
N LEU A 287 -27.88 -0.07 0.11
CA LEU A 287 -26.68 -0.36 -0.69
C LEU A 287 -26.35 -1.85 -0.63
N ALA A 288 -26.12 -2.44 -1.80
CA ALA A 288 -25.80 -3.85 -1.91
C ALA A 288 -24.42 -4.14 -1.30
N GLU A 289 -24.36 -5.13 -0.41
CA GLU A 289 -23.11 -5.71 0.07
C GLU A 289 -22.40 -6.46 -1.07
N LEU A 290 -21.08 -6.33 -1.10
CA LEU A 290 -20.23 -6.86 -2.16
C LEU A 290 -18.91 -7.36 -1.57
N GLY A 291 -18.79 -8.67 -1.38
CA GLY A 291 -17.52 -9.26 -0.96
C GLY A 291 -16.98 -8.72 0.37
N GLU A 292 -15.73 -9.03 0.64
CA GLU A 292 -15.04 -8.78 1.90
C GLU A 292 -13.64 -8.19 1.65
N VAL A 293 -13.15 -7.38 2.59
CA VAL A 293 -11.85 -6.74 2.55
C VAL A 293 -11.21 -6.67 3.93
N VAL A 294 -9.88 -6.78 3.97
CA VAL A 294 -9.13 -6.45 5.17
C VAL A 294 -8.95 -4.94 5.24
N ALA A 295 -9.63 -4.29 6.18
CA ALA A 295 -9.37 -2.89 6.52
C ALA A 295 -8.19 -2.82 7.51
N VAL A 296 -7.20 -1.97 7.18
CA VAL A 296 -6.02 -1.75 8.01
C VAL A 296 -6.06 -0.33 8.56
N GLY A 297 -6.00 -0.19 9.88
CA GLY A 297 -5.94 1.10 10.56
C GLY A 297 -4.88 1.15 11.66
N VAL A 298 -4.99 2.16 12.53
CA VAL A 298 -4.06 2.39 13.66
C VAL A 298 -4.02 1.20 14.61
N GLY A 299 -5.17 0.60 14.92
CA GLY A 299 -5.25 -0.53 15.86
C GLY A 299 -5.03 -1.91 15.24
N GLY A 300 -4.73 -2.00 13.94
CA GLY A 300 -4.45 -3.26 13.25
C GLY A 300 -5.44 -3.58 12.13
N ARG A 301 -5.68 -4.88 11.90
CA ARG A 301 -6.55 -5.42 10.85
C ARG A 301 -7.95 -5.73 11.37
N THR A 302 -8.97 -5.36 10.60
CA THR A 302 -10.34 -5.83 10.77
C THR A 302 -10.90 -6.28 9.42
N THR A 303 -11.86 -7.20 9.43
CA THR A 303 -12.64 -7.51 8.24
C THR A 303 -13.74 -6.46 8.09
N ALA A 304 -13.97 -6.04 6.86
CA ALA A 304 -15.05 -5.16 6.44
C ALA A 304 -15.69 -5.74 5.16
N SER A 305 -16.90 -5.29 4.85
CA SER A 305 -17.55 -5.58 3.57
C SER A 305 -17.46 -4.38 2.65
N PHE A 306 -17.50 -4.59 1.33
CA PHE A 306 -17.76 -3.46 0.44
C PHE A 306 -19.25 -3.22 0.26
N ARG A 307 -19.62 -1.98 -0.06
CA ARG A 307 -20.97 -1.57 -0.45
C ARG A 307 -20.92 -0.93 -1.83
N ARG A 308 -21.83 -1.34 -2.72
CA ARG A 308 -21.97 -0.76 -4.06
C ARG A 308 -23.05 0.31 -4.06
N GLY A 309 -22.67 1.55 -4.38
CA GLY A 309 -23.61 2.63 -4.72
C GLY A 309 -23.82 2.74 -6.23
N THR A 310 -24.73 3.62 -6.63
CA THR A 310 -24.95 4.03 -8.02
C THR A 310 -24.48 5.45 -8.29
N ARG A 311 -24.53 6.35 -7.28
CA ARG A 311 -24.17 7.76 -7.43
C ARG A 311 -23.64 8.36 -6.13
N PHE A 312 -22.55 9.12 -6.25
CA PHE A 312 -22.03 9.99 -5.20
C PHE A 312 -21.75 11.38 -5.78
N GLU A 313 -22.15 12.44 -5.09
CA GLU A 313 -21.92 13.81 -5.54
C GLU A 313 -21.38 14.69 -4.42
N LEU A 314 -20.36 15.48 -4.73
CA LEU A 314 -19.77 16.42 -3.81
C LEU A 314 -19.30 17.67 -4.57
N GLY A 315 -19.97 18.80 -4.34
CA GLY A 315 -19.75 20.02 -5.11
C GLY A 315 -19.90 19.77 -6.62
N PRO A 316 -18.91 20.11 -7.46
CA PRO A 316 -19.02 19.91 -8.90
C PRO A 316 -18.76 18.46 -9.34
N VAL A 317 -18.35 17.57 -8.43
CA VAL A 317 -17.90 16.21 -8.79
C VAL A 317 -19.03 15.20 -8.59
N ALA A 318 -19.29 14.39 -9.61
CA ALA A 318 -20.18 13.24 -9.53
C ALA A 318 -19.45 11.95 -9.92
N LEU A 319 -19.50 10.94 -9.04
CA LEU A 319 -19.01 9.59 -9.29
C LEU A 319 -20.18 8.65 -9.63
N VAL A 320 -19.92 7.73 -10.57
CA VAL A 320 -20.87 6.72 -11.02
C VAL A 320 -20.43 5.34 -10.51
N ASN A 321 -21.36 4.59 -9.93
CA ASN A 321 -21.13 3.26 -9.35
C ASN A 321 -20.00 3.19 -8.29
N PRO A 322 -19.94 4.12 -7.33
CA PRO A 322 -18.91 4.11 -6.29
C PRO A 322 -18.93 2.81 -5.48
N VAL A 323 -17.76 2.42 -5.01
CA VAL A 323 -17.58 1.34 -4.04
C VAL A 323 -17.16 1.99 -2.73
N TYR A 324 -17.77 1.55 -1.63
CA TYR A 324 -17.41 2.00 -0.30
C TYR A 324 -16.90 0.81 0.52
N VAL A 325 -15.93 1.05 1.39
CA VAL A 325 -15.61 0.13 2.49
C VAL A 325 -16.54 0.43 3.66
N GLU A 326 -17.19 -0.59 4.21
CA GLU A 326 -18.02 -0.44 5.39
C GLU A 326 -17.15 -0.29 6.64
N ILE A 327 -17.28 0.83 7.35
CA ILE A 327 -16.52 1.11 8.58
C ILE A 327 -17.49 1.69 9.62
N ASP A 328 -17.51 1.13 10.83
CA ASP A 328 -18.27 1.70 11.95
C ASP A 328 -17.64 3.03 12.39
N LEU A 329 -18.37 4.14 12.16
CA LEU A 329 -17.92 5.49 12.46
C LEU A 329 -18.66 6.10 13.66
N ALA A 330 -19.56 5.35 14.29
CA ALA A 330 -20.40 5.85 15.39
C ALA A 330 -19.57 6.34 16.59
N PHE A 331 -18.35 5.82 16.77
CA PHE A 331 -17.45 6.25 17.85
C PHE A 331 -16.93 7.68 17.69
N LEU A 332 -17.01 8.27 16.49
CA LEU A 332 -16.54 9.64 16.21
C LEU A 332 -17.59 10.70 16.53
N GLU A 333 -18.88 10.37 16.50
CA GLU A 333 -19.94 11.35 16.73
C GLU A 333 -19.81 12.11 18.06
N PRO A 334 -19.49 11.47 19.20
CA PRO A 334 -19.31 12.19 20.47
C PRO A 334 -18.12 13.16 20.46
N LEU A 335 -17.10 12.88 19.65
CA LEU A 335 -15.91 13.71 19.51
C LEU A 335 -16.15 14.90 18.58
N PHE A 336 -16.93 14.69 17.52
CA PHE A 336 -17.15 15.68 16.47
C PHE A 336 -18.40 16.54 16.72
N GLY A 337 -19.35 16.05 17.52
CA GLY A 337 -20.65 16.70 17.73
C GLY A 337 -21.53 16.70 16.48
N ARG A 338 -21.30 15.76 15.56
CA ARG A 338 -21.99 15.58 14.28
C ARG A 338 -22.15 14.09 13.97
N LYS A 339 -23.23 13.72 13.28
CA LYS A 339 -23.36 12.40 12.65
C LYS A 339 -22.32 12.31 11.53
N VAL A 340 -21.44 11.32 11.62
CA VAL A 340 -20.45 11.01 10.59
C VAL A 340 -20.95 9.82 9.80
N ALA A 341 -21.32 10.05 8.54
CA ALA A 341 -21.90 9.05 7.65
C ALA A 341 -20.86 8.30 6.81
N GLY A 342 -19.65 8.85 6.67
CA GLY A 342 -18.60 8.22 5.87
C GLY A 342 -17.28 8.99 5.83
N ILE A 343 -16.41 8.56 4.93
CA ILE A 343 -15.10 9.16 4.67
C ILE A 343 -14.94 9.33 3.15
N VAL A 344 -14.56 10.53 2.73
CA VAL A 344 -14.09 10.84 1.37
C VAL A 344 -12.58 10.66 1.36
N GLY A 345 -12.13 9.64 0.62
CA GLY A 345 -10.71 9.28 0.52
C GLY A 345 -10.23 9.17 -0.93
N TYR A 346 -9.27 8.27 -1.14
CA TYR A 346 -8.59 8.02 -2.41
C TYR A 346 -9.52 7.92 -3.62
N ASP A 347 -10.66 7.23 -3.53
CA ASP A 347 -11.49 6.98 -4.72
C ASP A 347 -11.99 8.28 -5.37
N LEU A 348 -12.31 9.31 -4.59
CA LEU A 348 -12.65 10.64 -5.12
C LEU A 348 -11.37 11.43 -5.49
N LEU A 349 -10.38 11.44 -4.60
CA LEU A 349 -9.15 12.22 -4.76
C LEU A 349 -8.35 11.82 -5.99
N ALA A 350 -8.38 10.53 -6.36
CA ALA A 350 -7.71 9.99 -7.53
C ALA A 350 -8.32 10.46 -8.86
N ARG A 351 -9.46 11.17 -8.83
CA ARG A 351 -10.21 11.60 -10.01
C ARG A 351 -10.25 13.12 -10.18
N CYS A 352 -9.82 13.90 -9.19
CA CYS A 352 -9.93 15.37 -9.18
C CYS A 352 -8.62 16.04 -8.76
N VAL A 353 -8.57 17.37 -8.92
CA VAL A 353 -7.58 18.19 -8.21
C VAL A 353 -8.24 18.76 -6.96
N ALA A 354 -7.66 18.48 -5.80
CA ALA A 354 -8.17 18.96 -4.52
C ALA A 354 -7.28 20.08 -3.98
N GLU A 355 -7.84 21.26 -3.74
CA GLU A 355 -7.21 22.29 -2.90
C GLU A 355 -7.72 22.15 -1.47
N ILE A 356 -6.81 22.15 -0.49
CA ILE A 356 -7.14 21.88 0.90
C ILE A 356 -6.38 22.84 1.81
N GLU A 357 -7.08 23.44 2.78
CA GLU A 357 -6.45 24.12 3.91
C GLU A 357 -6.90 23.46 5.21
N THR A 358 -5.96 23.13 6.11
CA THR A 358 -6.31 22.47 7.39
C THR A 358 -6.54 23.46 8.52
N LYS A 359 -6.09 24.71 8.37
CA LYS A 359 -6.27 25.79 9.37
C LYS A 359 -7.61 26.52 9.22
N ALA A 360 -8.10 26.64 7.99
CA ALA A 360 -9.40 27.20 7.66
C ALA A 360 -10.29 26.09 7.11
N PRO A 361 -11.63 26.16 7.26
CA PRO A 361 -12.53 25.21 6.63
C PRO A 361 -12.58 25.47 5.11
N TYR A 362 -11.62 24.94 4.36
CA TYR A 362 -11.55 25.14 2.91
C TYR A 362 -11.12 23.86 2.19
N VAL A 363 -11.99 23.43 1.28
CA VAL A 363 -11.74 22.37 0.30
C VAL A 363 -12.35 22.84 -1.03
N ALA A 364 -11.62 22.67 -2.12
CA ALA A 364 -12.15 22.88 -3.46
C ALA A 364 -11.77 21.73 -4.38
N LEU A 365 -12.73 21.27 -5.21
CA LEU A 365 -12.55 20.14 -6.12
C LEU A 365 -12.66 20.60 -7.57
N HIS A 366 -11.63 20.31 -8.36
CA HIS A 366 -11.51 20.82 -9.73
C HIS A 366 -11.36 19.70 -10.76
N ASP A 367 -11.83 19.97 -11.98
CA ASP A 367 -11.55 19.16 -13.16
C ASP A 367 -10.04 19.22 -13.48
N PRO A 368 -9.30 18.09 -13.43
CA PRO A 368 -7.86 18.06 -13.72
C PRO A 368 -7.50 18.59 -15.10
N ALA A 369 -8.41 18.51 -16.07
CA ALA A 369 -8.18 19.00 -17.43
C ALA A 369 -8.24 20.53 -17.54
N ARG A 370 -8.78 21.22 -16.52
CA ARG A 370 -9.00 22.68 -16.53
C ARG A 370 -8.26 23.42 -15.42
N PHE A 371 -7.71 22.70 -14.45
CA PHE A 371 -7.07 23.31 -13.29
C PHE A 371 -5.73 23.96 -13.65
N GLU A 372 -5.53 25.20 -13.19
CA GLU A 372 -4.25 25.91 -13.26
C GLU A 372 -3.80 26.29 -11.86
N LEU A 373 -2.55 25.96 -11.53
CA LEU A 373 -2.00 26.25 -10.20
C LEU A 373 -1.80 27.75 -9.99
N ALA A 374 -2.55 28.31 -9.03
CA ALA A 374 -2.40 29.69 -8.61
C ALA A 374 -1.30 29.82 -7.54
N GLY A 375 -0.05 30.03 -7.98
CA GLY A 375 1.10 30.23 -7.09
C GLY A 375 1.70 28.94 -6.54
N GLY A 376 2.92 29.02 -5.98
CA GLY A 376 3.69 27.84 -5.58
C GLY A 376 4.37 27.14 -6.76
N ARG A 377 4.80 25.89 -6.55
CA ARG A 377 5.43 25.05 -7.58
C ARG A 377 4.99 23.60 -7.43
N TRP A 378 4.77 22.95 -8.56
CA TRP A 378 4.54 21.51 -8.61
C TRP A 378 5.77 20.74 -8.13
N GLN A 379 5.49 19.65 -7.44
CA GLN A 379 6.41 18.62 -6.98
C GLN A 379 5.80 17.27 -7.34
N ASP A 380 6.64 16.24 -7.43
CA ASP A 380 6.16 14.88 -7.68
C ASP A 380 5.31 14.41 -6.49
N LEU A 381 4.12 13.89 -6.80
CA LEU A 381 3.29 13.20 -5.82
C LEU A 381 3.60 11.72 -5.89
N VAL A 382 4.07 11.19 -4.77
CA VAL A 382 4.31 9.78 -4.61
C VAL A 382 3.13 9.16 -3.88
N LEU A 383 2.55 8.08 -4.41
CA LEU A 383 1.51 7.32 -3.72
C LEU A 383 2.10 6.06 -3.11
N ASN A 384 2.05 5.95 -1.79
CA ASN A 384 2.31 4.70 -1.10
C ASN A 384 0.96 4.04 -0.79
N ASP A 385 0.74 2.88 -1.40
CA ASP A 385 -0.60 2.34 -1.66
C ASP A 385 -1.49 3.41 -2.29
N SER A 386 -2.51 3.88 -1.56
CA SER A 386 -3.49 4.89 -1.99
C SER A 386 -3.29 6.24 -1.26
N THR A 387 -2.24 6.37 -0.44
CA THR A 387 -2.01 7.56 0.39
C THR A 387 -0.93 8.46 -0.19
N PRO A 388 -1.13 9.80 -0.20
CA PRO A 388 -0.19 10.75 -0.76
C PRO A 388 1.01 10.91 0.15
N CYS A 389 2.20 10.86 -0.42
CA CYS A 389 3.46 11.00 0.29
C CYS A 389 4.29 12.16 -0.27
N VAL A 390 5.06 12.79 0.62
CA VAL A 390 5.98 13.86 0.28
C VAL A 390 7.30 13.68 1.04
N VAL A 391 8.39 14.09 0.40
CA VAL A 391 9.70 14.14 1.05
C VAL A 391 9.75 15.31 2.02
N ALA A 392 10.19 15.06 3.25
CA ALA A 392 10.44 16.09 4.24
C ALA A 392 11.79 15.88 4.93
N ARG A 393 12.34 16.97 5.48
CA ARG A 393 13.61 16.96 6.21
C ARG A 393 13.37 17.20 7.68
N PHE A 394 14.23 16.66 8.52
CA PHE A 394 14.15 16.85 9.97
C PHE A 394 15.51 16.74 10.64
N GLU A 395 15.53 17.03 11.94
CA GLU A 395 16.74 17.07 12.75
C GLU A 395 17.73 15.92 12.52
N GLY A 396 19.03 16.24 12.62
CA GLY A 396 20.11 15.33 12.25
C GLY A 396 20.39 15.29 10.74
N GLU A 397 19.93 16.29 9.99
CA GLU A 397 20.05 16.36 8.51
C GLU A 397 19.49 15.12 7.82
N ARG A 398 18.40 14.58 8.37
CA ARG A 398 17.70 13.42 7.82
C ARG A 398 16.61 13.85 6.87
N GLU A 399 16.33 13.00 5.91
CA GLU A 399 15.31 13.17 4.87
C GLU A 399 14.58 11.84 4.66
N GLY A 400 13.29 11.90 4.38
CA GLY A 400 12.51 10.72 4.02
C GLY A 400 11.08 11.06 3.63
N LEU A 401 10.34 10.03 3.20
CA LEU A 401 8.95 10.15 2.80
C LEU A 401 8.02 10.13 4.01
N PHE A 402 7.02 11.00 4.00
CA PHE A 402 5.95 11.04 4.99
C PHE A 402 4.60 11.10 4.28
N ARG A 403 3.59 10.44 4.85
CA ARG A 403 2.21 10.46 4.36
C ARG A 403 1.56 11.80 4.72
N ILE A 404 0.82 12.41 3.80
CA ILE A 404 -0.02 13.59 4.07
C ILE A 404 -1.39 13.08 4.52
N ASP A 405 -1.76 13.39 5.75
CA ASP A 405 -2.92 12.77 6.40
C ASP A 405 -3.80 13.86 7.04
N THR A 406 -4.84 14.29 6.32
CA THR A 406 -5.81 15.28 6.85
C THR A 406 -6.75 14.67 7.90
N GLY A 407 -6.87 13.34 7.95
CA GLY A 407 -7.55 12.59 9.00
C GLY A 407 -6.75 12.42 10.30
N ALA A 408 -5.45 12.72 10.30
CA ALA A 408 -4.64 12.72 11.53
C ALA A 408 -4.84 14.00 12.34
N ASN A 409 -5.17 13.85 13.63
CA ASN A 409 -5.41 14.95 14.54
C ASN A 409 -4.10 15.66 14.95
N GLY A 410 -3.81 16.78 14.29
CA GLY A 410 -2.87 17.80 14.75
C GLY A 410 -1.41 17.53 14.38
N THR A 411 -0.76 16.46 14.86
CA THR A 411 0.72 16.43 14.80
C THR A 411 1.34 15.47 13.78
N LEU A 412 2.67 15.53 13.66
CA LEU A 412 3.53 14.58 12.98
C LEU A 412 3.68 13.31 13.85
N SER A 413 3.43 12.14 13.27
CA SER A 413 3.61 10.84 13.94
C SER A 413 4.61 9.98 13.18
N PHE A 414 5.70 9.57 13.83
CA PHE A 414 6.68 8.65 13.25
C PHE A 414 6.23 7.19 13.36
N HIS A 415 6.43 6.42 12.31
CA HIS A 415 6.15 4.98 12.28
C HIS A 415 7.19 4.19 13.08
N ALA A 416 6.77 3.06 13.66
CA ALA A 416 7.57 2.30 14.60
C ALA A 416 8.91 1.78 14.01
N PRO A 417 9.01 1.34 12.74
CA PRO A 417 10.29 1.02 12.12
C PRO A 417 11.25 2.21 12.10
N ALA A 418 10.79 3.38 11.65
CA ALA A 418 11.60 4.60 11.64
C ALA A 418 12.06 5.02 13.04
N VAL A 419 11.18 4.91 14.04
CA VAL A 419 11.52 5.19 15.45
C VAL A 419 12.66 4.31 15.93
N ARG A 420 12.62 3.00 15.62
CA ARG A 420 13.63 2.01 16.02
C ARG A 420 14.94 2.17 15.25
N GLU A 421 14.86 2.27 13.92
CA GLU A 421 16.03 2.26 13.02
C GLU A 421 16.84 3.56 13.09
N LEU A 422 16.17 4.69 13.34
CA LEU A 422 16.82 6.00 13.45
C LEU A 422 17.08 6.42 14.91
N ASP A 423 16.81 5.53 15.86
CA ASP A 423 16.97 5.74 17.32
C ASP A 423 16.33 7.05 17.80
N LEU A 424 15.09 7.31 17.36
CA LEU A 424 14.44 8.61 17.56
C LEU A 424 14.10 8.91 19.02
N LEU A 425 14.12 7.91 19.90
CA LEU A 425 13.80 8.08 21.32
C LEU A 425 15.03 8.48 22.17
N ALA A 426 16.24 8.21 21.67
CA ALA A 426 17.45 8.36 22.46
C ALA A 426 17.70 9.81 22.89
N GLY A 427 18.00 9.99 24.18
CA GLY A 427 18.34 11.30 24.74
C GLY A 427 17.17 12.29 24.81
N ARG A 428 15.94 11.88 24.52
CA ARG A 428 14.76 12.75 24.57
C ARG A 428 13.99 12.66 25.88
N SER A 429 13.43 13.79 26.28
CA SER A 429 12.36 13.83 27.29
C SER A 429 11.06 13.39 26.64
N LEU A 430 10.47 12.29 27.15
CA LEU A 430 9.30 11.65 26.56
C LEU A 430 8.19 11.49 27.59
N THR A 431 6.95 11.72 27.15
CA THR A 431 5.74 11.33 27.88
C THR A 431 5.05 10.16 27.20
N ALA A 432 4.27 9.38 27.94
CA ALA A 432 3.41 8.38 27.33
C ALA A 432 2.23 9.06 26.61
N GLY A 433 1.85 8.52 25.46
CA GLY A 433 0.68 8.92 24.70
C GLY A 433 -0.06 7.69 24.14
N GLN A 434 -1.20 7.96 23.52
CA GLN A 434 -1.95 7.00 22.73
C GLN A 434 -2.43 7.68 21.46
N SER A 435 -2.36 6.95 20.35
CA SER A 435 -2.96 7.35 19.08
C SER A 435 -4.11 6.41 18.77
N GLY A 436 -5.21 6.92 18.23
CA GLY A 436 -6.43 6.17 17.96
C GLY A 436 -6.88 6.31 16.51
N GLY A 437 -7.51 5.28 15.97
CA GLY A 437 -8.08 5.28 14.63
C GLY A 437 -8.87 3.99 14.35
N VAL A 438 -9.08 3.69 13.07
CA VAL A 438 -9.73 2.43 12.65
C VAL A 438 -8.96 1.23 13.23
N GLY A 439 -9.70 0.26 13.76
CA GLY A 439 -9.14 -0.93 14.41
C GLY A 439 -8.68 -0.75 15.86
N GLY A 440 -8.70 0.48 16.43
CA GLY A 440 -8.41 0.72 17.85
C GLY A 440 -7.27 1.71 18.13
N TYR A 441 -6.56 1.49 19.24
CA TYR A 441 -5.53 2.40 19.75
C TYR A 441 -4.14 1.75 19.75
N ALA A 442 -3.11 2.55 19.49
CA ALA A 442 -1.71 2.18 19.61
C ALA A 442 -1.00 3.06 20.65
N GLY A 443 -0.06 2.47 21.39
CA GLY A 443 0.78 3.22 22.32
C GLY A 443 1.78 4.10 21.57
N THR A 444 1.97 5.32 22.06
CA THR A 444 2.97 6.25 21.50
C THR A 444 3.85 6.84 22.60
N LYS A 445 5.00 7.37 22.20
CA LYS A 445 5.76 8.33 22.99
C LYS A 445 5.59 9.71 22.39
N VAL A 446 5.41 10.71 23.23
CA VAL A 446 5.30 12.10 22.80
C VAL A 446 6.57 12.83 23.23
N GLY A 447 7.19 13.55 22.30
CA GLY A 447 8.39 14.32 22.55
C GLY A 447 8.45 15.56 21.67
N VAL A 448 9.57 16.27 21.72
CA VAL A 448 9.80 17.46 20.90
C VAL A 448 10.86 17.16 19.84
N LEU A 449 10.56 17.50 18.59
CA LEU A 449 11.49 17.50 17.49
C LEU A 449 12.21 18.86 17.45
N ALA A 450 13.54 18.86 17.29
CA ALA A 450 14.29 20.11 17.24
C ALA A 450 13.82 20.97 16.06
N TRP A 451 13.69 20.35 14.88
CA TRP A 451 13.11 20.98 13.71
C TRP A 451 12.58 19.96 12.69
N PHE A 452 11.60 20.40 11.90
CA PHE A 452 11.03 19.71 10.74
C PHE A 452 10.93 20.72 9.58
N GLU A 453 11.12 20.29 8.34
CA GLU A 453 11.01 21.14 7.17
C GLU A 453 10.20 20.44 6.08
N LEU A 454 9.10 21.09 5.68
CA LEU A 454 8.19 20.64 4.63
C LEU A 454 8.05 21.74 3.60
N ALA A 455 8.28 21.41 2.33
CA ALA A 455 8.14 22.36 1.21
C ALA A 455 8.87 23.71 1.41
N GLY A 456 10.01 23.69 2.10
CA GLY A 456 10.80 24.88 2.43
C GLY A 456 10.34 25.67 3.66
N HIS A 457 9.20 25.29 4.27
CA HIS A 457 8.76 25.84 5.55
C HIS A 457 9.35 25.05 6.71
N ARG A 458 10.03 25.76 7.62
CA ARG A 458 10.71 25.16 8.76
C ARG A 458 9.94 25.38 10.06
N PHE A 459 9.61 24.27 10.72
CA PHE A 459 8.98 24.22 12.03
C PHE A 459 10.04 23.96 13.09
N GLU A 460 10.14 24.84 14.08
CA GLU A 460 11.09 24.71 15.20
C GLU A 460 10.37 24.20 16.46
N GLY A 461 11.02 23.27 17.19
CA GLY A 461 10.61 22.88 18.54
C GLY A 461 9.18 22.33 18.66
N ARG A 462 8.70 21.58 17.66
CA ARG A 462 7.33 21.06 17.65
C ARG A 462 7.20 19.75 18.40
N GLN A 463 6.06 19.59 19.07
CA GLN A 463 5.71 18.34 19.73
C GLN A 463 5.25 17.33 18.68
N VAL A 464 5.75 16.09 18.73
CA VAL A 464 5.51 15.02 17.77
C VAL A 464 5.27 13.70 18.48
N GLU A 465 4.67 12.74 17.78
CA GLU A 465 4.45 11.39 18.27
C GLU A 465 5.43 10.40 17.66
N PHE A 466 5.84 9.42 18.46
CA PHE A 466 6.67 8.30 18.06
C PHE A 466 5.89 7.02 18.34
N SER A 467 5.47 6.33 17.28
CA SER A 467 4.69 5.10 17.39
C SER A 467 5.50 4.00 18.06
N LEU A 468 4.85 3.29 18.97
CA LEU A 468 5.31 2.00 19.51
C LEU A 468 4.45 0.85 18.99
N ALA A 469 3.67 1.10 17.93
CA ALA A 469 2.81 0.08 17.34
C ALA A 469 3.65 -1.11 16.91
N GLU A 470 3.19 -2.29 17.28
CA GLU A 470 3.71 -3.53 16.74
C GLU A 470 2.94 -3.95 15.49
N HIS A 471 1.75 -3.39 15.21
CA HIS A 471 0.88 -3.80 14.10
C HIS A 471 0.19 -2.58 13.48
N GLY A 472 -0.31 -2.68 12.24
CA GLY A 472 -1.23 -1.70 11.64
C GLY A 472 -0.56 -0.61 10.82
N ALA A 473 -1.28 0.47 10.51
CA ALA A 473 -0.85 1.51 9.57
C ALA A 473 0.44 2.26 9.98
N PHE A 474 0.90 2.13 11.22
CA PHE A 474 2.10 2.79 11.74
C PHE A 474 3.35 1.88 11.77
N THR A 475 3.34 0.75 11.05
CA THR A 475 4.48 -0.16 10.92
C THR A 475 5.11 -0.21 9.52
N ASP A 476 4.83 0.79 8.68
CA ASP A 476 5.40 0.90 7.33
C ASP A 476 6.92 1.20 7.37
N ARG A 477 7.69 0.60 6.45
CA ARG A 477 9.14 0.77 6.33
C ARG A 477 9.59 1.69 5.19
N TYR A 478 8.71 2.00 4.26
CA TYR A 478 8.94 2.92 3.14
C TYR A 478 8.60 4.36 3.49
N THR A 479 7.70 4.60 4.45
CA THR A 479 7.40 5.93 5.00
C THR A 479 7.89 6.07 6.43
N LEU A 480 8.36 7.27 6.80
CA LEU A 480 8.85 7.56 8.14
C LEU A 480 7.72 7.94 9.12
N GLY A 481 6.56 8.35 8.62
CA GLY A 481 5.46 8.84 9.45
C GLY A 481 4.30 9.47 8.69
N ASN A 482 3.30 9.97 9.43
CA ASN A 482 2.18 10.76 8.92
C ASN A 482 2.31 12.22 9.34
N ILE A 483 2.08 13.15 8.41
CA ILE A 483 2.01 14.59 8.63
C ILE A 483 0.55 14.96 8.88
N GLY A 484 0.22 15.23 10.14
CA GLY A 484 -1.09 15.75 10.53
C GLY A 484 -1.23 17.26 10.36
N GLN A 485 -2.41 17.75 10.72
CA GLN A 485 -2.91 19.06 10.33
C GLN A 485 -2.07 20.29 10.73
N ASP A 486 -1.37 20.28 11.87
CA ASP A 486 -0.56 21.40 12.38
C ASP A 486 0.63 21.71 11.48
N PHE A 487 1.19 20.66 10.86
CA PHE A 487 2.28 20.78 9.91
C PHE A 487 1.79 21.10 8.49
N LEU A 488 0.50 20.91 8.20
CA LEU A 488 -0.14 21.29 6.95
C LEU A 488 -0.75 22.71 7.01
N ALA A 489 -1.02 23.22 8.22
CA ALA A 489 -1.70 24.49 8.49
C ALA A 489 -1.08 25.74 7.82
N PRO A 490 0.24 25.84 7.57
CA PRO A 490 0.82 26.99 6.87
C PRO A 490 0.46 27.07 5.38
N PHE A 491 -0.08 26.00 4.80
CA PHE A 491 -0.23 25.86 3.36
C PHE A 491 -1.69 25.77 2.93
N ARG A 492 -1.95 26.22 1.70
CA ARG A 492 -2.94 25.60 0.84
C ARG A 492 -2.25 24.49 0.07
N MET A 493 -2.67 23.26 0.32
CA MET A 493 -2.19 22.11 -0.43
C MET A 493 -3.00 21.97 -1.70
N VAL A 494 -2.34 21.57 -2.78
CA VAL A 494 -2.99 21.20 -4.05
C VAL A 494 -2.56 19.79 -4.38
N LEU A 495 -3.51 18.86 -4.41
CA LEU A 495 -3.29 17.46 -4.73
C LEU A 495 -3.88 17.15 -6.10
N ASP A 496 -3.05 16.77 -7.05
CA ASP A 496 -3.45 16.41 -8.41
C ASP A 496 -2.97 14.98 -8.71
N TYR A 497 -3.73 14.03 -8.19
CA TYR A 497 -3.46 12.59 -8.34
C TYR A 497 -3.48 12.16 -9.81
N PRO A 498 -4.44 12.59 -10.65
CA PRO A 498 -4.47 12.23 -12.07
C PRO A 498 -3.19 12.57 -12.83
N ASN A 499 -2.50 13.65 -12.44
CA ASN A 499 -1.23 14.05 -13.04
C ASN A 499 0.00 13.74 -12.18
N GLY A 500 -0.14 12.98 -11.08
CA GLY A 500 0.97 12.56 -10.22
C GLY A 500 1.77 13.73 -9.63
N ARG A 501 1.11 14.83 -9.26
CA ARG A 501 1.77 16.03 -8.75
C ARG A 501 1.05 16.66 -7.57
N LEU A 502 1.81 17.35 -6.72
CA LEU A 502 1.29 18.12 -5.59
C LEU A 502 1.98 19.49 -5.51
N ALA A 503 1.33 20.45 -4.86
CA ALA A 503 1.93 21.73 -4.53
C ALA A 503 1.57 22.17 -3.12
N PHE A 504 2.48 22.94 -2.51
CA PHE A 504 2.22 23.67 -1.29
C PHE A 504 2.32 25.16 -1.61
N VAL A 505 1.20 25.87 -1.43
CA VAL A 505 1.13 27.32 -1.60
C VAL A 505 1.15 27.94 -0.22
N GLU A 506 2.23 28.64 0.13
CA GLU A 506 2.33 29.34 1.42
C GLU A 506 1.22 30.37 1.55
N ARG A 507 0.56 30.37 2.71
CA ARG A 507 -0.40 31.40 3.06
C ARG A 507 0.32 32.62 3.59
N ALA A 508 -0.14 33.81 3.19
CA ALA A 508 0.21 35.03 3.90
C ALA A 508 -0.26 34.90 5.37
N GLN A 509 0.67 35.12 6.31
CA GLN A 509 0.45 34.94 7.75
C GLN A 509 -0.65 35.83 8.33
#